data_AF-I0T9B3-F1
#
_entry.id   AF-I0T9B3-F1
#
_cell.length_a   1.000
_cell.length_b   1.000
_cell.length_c   1.000
_cell.angle_alpha   90.00
_cell.angle_beta   90.00
_cell.angle_gamma   90.00
#
_symmetry.space_group_name_H-M   'P 1'
#
loop_
_entity.id
_entity.type
_entity.pdbx_description
1 polymer ?
#
loop_
_entity_poly.entity_id
_entity_poly.type
_entity_poly.pdbx_seq_one_letter_code
_entity_poly.pdbx_strand_id
1 'polypeptide(L)' 'MSIYFCGGSCIEDVTTHLMNHLSLHPTLRTCSSDTILRAIKELTQENISYTSDMGKTY' A
#
# COMPACT_ATOMS: atom_id res chain seq x y z
N MET A 1 4.61 -18.39 6.84
CA MET A 1 5.69 -17.51 7.33
C MET A 1 5.03 -16.21 7.80
N SER A 2 5.07 -15.90 9.10
CA SER A 2 4.47 -14.66 9.62
C SER A 2 5.55 -13.60 9.74
N ILE A 3 5.30 -12.42 9.19
CA ILE A 3 6.26 -11.30 9.19
C ILE A 3 6.02 -10.51 10.48
N TYR A 4 7.01 -10.49 11.37
CA TYR A 4 6.96 -9.75 12.64
C TYR A 4 7.65 -8.39 12.45
N PHE A 5 6.89 -7.30 12.56
CA PHE A 5 7.39 -5.92 12.50
C PHE A 5 8.10 -5.58 13.83
N CYS A 6 9.37 -5.95 13.94
CA CYS A 6 10.19 -5.76 15.15
C CYS A 6 10.76 -4.33 15.23
N GLY A 7 9.92 -3.32 15.46
CA GLY A 7 10.38 -1.99 15.91
C GLY A 7 11.22 -1.16 14.93
N GLY A 8 11.40 -1.60 13.68
CA GLY A 8 11.98 -0.83 12.58
C GLY A 8 10.98 0.16 11.98
N SER A 9 11.42 1.00 11.04
CA SER A 9 10.49 1.87 10.31
C SER A 9 9.65 1.04 9.33
N CYS A 10 8.38 1.40 9.14
CA CYS A 10 7.50 0.73 8.18
C CYS A 10 8.09 0.67 6.75
N ILE A 11 9.00 1.58 6.40
CA ILE A 11 9.73 1.61 5.12
C ILE A 11 10.74 0.46 5.04
N GLU A 12 11.44 0.18 6.14
CA GLU A 12 12.44 -0.89 6.23
C GLU A 12 11.77 -2.26 6.07
N ASP A 13 10.61 -2.46 6.68
CA ASP A 13 9.84 -3.69 6.53
C ASP A 13 9.35 -3.91 5.10
N VAL A 14 8.83 -2.86 4.45
CA VAL A 14 8.38 -2.95 3.05
C VAL A 14 9.56 -3.21 2.11
N THR A 15 10.70 -2.57 2.35
CA THR A 15 11.89 -2.73 1.51
C THR A 15 12.54 -4.11 1.69
N THR A 16 12.63 -4.60 2.93
CA THR A 16 13.38 -5.84 3.22
C THR A 16 12.53 -7.07 3.01
N HIS A 17 11.27 -7.05 3.43
CA HIS A 17 10.43 -8.25 3.42
C HIS A 17 9.49 -8.30 2.22
N LEU A 18 8.75 -7.22 1.96
CA LEU A 18 7.73 -7.21 0.90
C LEU A 18 8.36 -7.11 -0.50
N MET A 19 9.23 -6.14 -0.72
CA MET A 19 9.90 -5.91 -2.01
C MET A 19 10.77 -7.07 -2.45
N ASN A 20 11.50 -7.69 -1.52
CA ASN A 20 12.30 -8.88 -1.82
C ASN A 20 11.41 -10.01 -2.37
N HIS A 21 10.24 -10.24 -1.77
CA HIS A 21 9.30 -11.25 -2.24
C HIS A 21 8.68 -10.89 -3.59
N LEU A 22 8.31 -9.63 -3.80
CA LEU A 22 7.73 -9.18 -5.07
C LEU A 22 8.75 -9.22 -6.22
N SER A 23 10.04 -9.01 -5.94
CA SER A 23 11.13 -9.07 -6.92
C SER A 23 11.37 -10.50 -7.45
N LEU A 24 10.90 -11.53 -6.74
CA LEU A 24 10.96 -12.92 -7.20
C LEU A 24 9.93 -13.23 -8.30
N HIS A 25 8.98 -12.32 -8.54
CA HIS A 25 7.96 -12.46 -9.57
C HIS A 25 8.25 -11.51 -10.74
N PRO A 26 8.91 -11.97 -11.82
CA PRO A 26 9.35 -11.10 -12.93
C PRO A 26 8.21 -10.43 -13.70
N THR A 27 6.97 -10.90 -13.53
CA THR A 27 5.77 -10.30 -14.11
C THR A 27 5.16 -9.19 -13.25
N LEU A 28 5.58 -9.05 -11.99
CA LEU A 28 5.12 -8.00 -11.09
C LEU A 28 6.12 -6.84 -11.10
N ARG A 29 5.69 -5.69 -11.57
CA ARG A 29 6.46 -4.45 -11.47
C ARG A 29 6.08 -3.73 -10.19
N THR A 30 7.03 -3.56 -9.27
CA THR A 30 6.79 -2.86 -8.01
C THR A 30 7.22 -1.40 -8.08
N CYS A 31 6.50 -0.54 -7.37
CA CYS A 31 6.87 0.86 -7.12
C CYS A 31 7.75 0.94 -5.86
N SER A 32 8.44 2.08 -5.62
CA SER A 32 9.28 2.30 -4.42
C SER A 32 8.51 2.04 -3.12
N SER A 33 9.22 1.71 -2.04
CA SER A 33 8.64 1.46 -0.73
C SER A 33 7.86 2.69 -0.24
N ASP A 34 8.37 3.90 -0.47
CA ASP A 34 7.66 5.15 -0.18
C ASP A 34 6.30 5.24 -0.89
N THR A 35 6.24 4.79 -2.14
CA THR A 35 5.01 4.82 -2.95
C THR A 35 4.01 3.80 -2.45
N ILE A 36 4.49 2.61 -2.07
CA ILE A 36 3.65 1.57 -1.48
C ILE A 36 3.07 2.05 -0.14
N LEU A 37 3.90 2.61 0.75
CA LEU A 37 3.43 3.14 2.02
C LEU A 37 2.42 4.27 1.83
N ARG A 38 2.66 5.17 0.88
CA ARG A 38 1.70 6.24 0.55
C ARG A 38 0.38 5.66 0.06
N ALA A 39 0.40 4.70 -0.87
CA ALA A 39 -0.81 4.05 -1.37
C ALA A 39 -1.59 3.36 -0.25
N ILE A 40 -0.92 2.63 0.64
CA ILE A 40 -1.56 2.03 1.82
C ILE A 40 -2.21 3.09 2.70
N LYS A 41 -1.50 4.20 2.96
CA LYS A 41 -2.04 5.31 3.75
C LYS A 41 -3.29 5.94 3.11
N GLU A 42 -3.28 6.13 1.80
CA GLU A 42 -4.45 6.64 1.08
C GLU A 42 -5.62 5.65 1.11
N LEU A 43 -5.36 4.34 1.00
CA LEU A 43 -6.39 3.30 1.13
C LEU A 43 -6.98 3.19 2.54
N THR A 44 -6.25 3.60 3.58
CA THR A 44 -6.77 3.65 4.96
C THR A 44 -7.64 4.87 5.23
N GLN A 45 -7.63 5.87 4.34
CA GLN A 45 -8.48 7.05 4.48
C GLN A 45 -9.92 6.71 4.09
N GLU A 46 -10.90 7.35 4.74
CA GLU A 46 -12.31 7.19 4.36
C GLU A 46 -12.54 7.66 2.92
N ASN A 47 -13.31 6.87 2.15
CA ASN A 47 -13.64 7.23 0.79
C ASN A 47 -14.54 8.47 0.79
N ILE A 48 -14.10 9.53 0.12
CA ILE A 48 -14.93 10.71 -0.13
C ILE A 48 -15.97 10.34 -1.18
N SER A 49 -17.21 10.24 -0.76
CA SER A 49 -18.34 9.98 -1.64
C SER A 49 -19.12 11.26 -1.90
N TYR A 50 -19.21 11.67 -3.16
CA TYR A 50 -20.00 12.85 -3.55
C TYR A 50 -21.36 12.40 -4.05
N THR A 51 -22.43 12.83 -3.38
CA THR A 51 -23.80 12.60 -3.87
C THR A 51 -24.26 13.81 -4.67
N SER A 52 -24.48 13.62 -5.96
CA SER A 52 -25.08 14.63 -6.84
C SER A 52 -26.54 14.90 -6.43
N ASP A 53 -27.04 16.10 -6.73
CA ASP A 53 -28.44 16.50 -6.56
C ASP A 53 -29.45 15.50 -7.20
N MET A 54 -29.01 14.78 -8.25
CA MET A 54 -29.75 13.71 -8.90
C MET A 54 -29.71 12.35 -8.15
N GLY A 55 -29.17 12.31 -6.93
CA GLY A 55 -29.10 11.13 -6.07
C GLY A 55 -28.01 10.10 -6.42
N LYS A 56 -27.06 10.44 -7.31
CA LYS A 56 -25.95 9.55 -7.70
C LYS A 56 -24.71 9.81 -6.86
N THR A 57 -24.15 8.75 -6.28
CA THR A 57 -22.92 8.79 -5.47
C THR A 57 -21.71 8.40 -6.32
N TYR A 58 -20.63 9.19 -6.23
CA TYR A 58 -19.34 9.03 -6.92
C TYR A 58 -18.21 8.88 -5.91
#